data_AF-A0AAW5MRK3-F1
#
_entry.id   AF-A0AAW5MRK3-F1
#
_cell.length_a   1.000
_cell.length_b   1.000
_cell.length_c   1.000
_cell.angle_alpha   90.00
_cell.angle_beta   90.00
_cell.angle_gamma   90.00
#
_symmetry.space_group_name_H-M   'P 1'
#
loop_
_entity.id
_entity.type
_entity.pdbx_description
1 polymer ?
#
loop_
_entity_poly.entity_id
_entity_poly.type
_entity_poly.pdbx_seq_one_letter_code
_entity_poly.pdbx_strand_id
1 'polypeptide(L)'
;PMQVARGYAVMANGGFLVDPWFISKIENDQGGVIFEAKPKVACPECDIPVIYGDTQKSNVLENNDVEDVAISREQQNVSVPMPQLEQANQALVAKTGAQEY
;
A
#
# COMPACT_ATOMS: atom_id res chain seq x y z
N PRO A 1 -22.18 -1.77 6.59
CA PRO A 1 -20.97 -1.18 5.93
C PRO A 1 -20.07 -0.31 6.84
N MET A 2 -20.50 0.14 8.03
CA MET A 2 -19.66 1.02 8.88
C MET A 2 -18.41 0.36 9.48
N GLN A 3 -18.49 -0.92 9.85
CA GLN A 3 -17.38 -1.62 10.49
C GLN A 3 -16.20 -1.83 9.52
N VAL A 4 -16.49 -2.06 8.24
CA VAL A 4 -15.46 -2.21 7.20
C VAL A 4 -14.71 -0.89 7.01
N ALA A 5 -15.41 0.23 6.85
CA ALA A 5 -14.80 1.55 6.73
C ALA A 5 -13.93 1.89 7.96
N ARG A 6 -14.43 1.57 9.16
CA ARG A 6 -13.67 1.72 10.41
C ARG A 6 -12.39 0.90 10.41
N GLY A 7 -12.44 -0.34 9.91
CA GLY A 7 -11.25 -1.19 9.76
C GLY A 7 -10.22 -0.62 8.77
N TYR A 8 -10.67 -0.13 7.62
CA TYR A 8 -9.79 0.51 6.63
C TYR A 8 -9.14 1.79 7.18
N ALA A 9 -9.86 2.56 8.00
CA ALA A 9 -9.34 3.78 8.61
C ALA A 9 -8.11 3.54 9.50
N VAL A 10 -8.00 2.37 10.15
CA VAL A 10 -6.83 2.00 10.96
C VAL A 10 -5.57 1.99 10.11
N MET A 11 -5.65 1.43 8.90
CA MET A 11 -4.50 1.36 7.98
C MET A 11 -4.14 2.75 7.44
N ALA A 12 -5.15 3.56 7.12
CA ALA A 12 -4.92 4.90 6.55
C ALA A 12 -4.39 5.91 7.57
N ASN A 13 -4.79 5.81 8.84
CA ASN A 13 -4.49 6.82 9.86
C ASN A 13 -3.29 6.47 10.75
N GLY A 14 -2.46 5.49 10.36
CA GLY A 14 -1.25 5.13 11.12
C GLY A 14 -1.47 4.15 12.28
N GLY A 15 -2.50 3.30 12.21
CA GLY A 15 -2.74 2.22 13.18
C GLY A 15 -3.76 2.55 14.27
N PHE A 16 -4.36 3.75 14.25
CA PHE A 16 -5.30 4.18 15.28
C PHE A 16 -6.74 3.75 14.97
N LEU A 17 -7.40 3.13 15.95
CA LEU A 17 -8.82 2.81 15.89
C LEU A 17 -9.66 4.05 16.21
N VAL A 18 -10.38 4.54 15.21
CA VAL A 18 -11.28 5.68 15.35
C VAL A 18 -12.74 5.24 15.54
N ASP A 19 -13.52 6.05 16.24
CA ASP A 19 -14.96 5.83 16.42
C ASP A 19 -15.73 6.69 15.41
N PRO A 20 -16.46 6.09 14.46
CA PRO A 20 -17.26 6.85 13.51
C PRO A 20 -18.39 7.58 14.23
N TRP A 21 -18.59 8.85 13.88
CA TRP A 21 -19.66 9.69 14.39
C TRP A 21 -20.26 10.49 13.25
N PHE A 22 -21.53 10.87 13.39
CA PHE A 22 -22.27 11.55 12.32
C PHE A 22 -22.69 12.97 12.72
N ILE A 23 -23.01 13.20 13.99
CA ILE A 23 -23.50 14.48 14.48
C ILE A 23 -22.32 15.31 14.97
N SER A 24 -22.01 16.43 14.32
CA SER A 24 -20.96 17.38 14.76
C SER A 24 -21.46 18.34 15.80
N LYS A 25 -22.64 18.91 15.57
CA LYS A 25 -23.20 19.97 16.39
C LYS A 25 -24.71 19.89 16.40
N ILE A 26 -25.32 20.24 17.53
CA ILE A 26 -26.76 20.45 17.65
C ILE A 26 -26.96 21.87 18.18
N GLU A 27 -27.87 22.61 17.55
CA GLU A 27 -28.23 23.98 17.91
C GLU A 27 -29.74 24.07 18.22
N ASN A 28 -30.11 25.07 19.00
CA ASN A 28 -31.51 25.46 19.18
C ASN A 28 -31.96 26.44 18.08
N ASP A 29 -33.25 26.80 18.09
CA ASP A 29 -33.88 27.76 17.19
C ASP A 29 -33.29 29.17 17.25
N GLN A 30 -32.63 29.50 18.37
CA GLN A 30 -31.94 30.78 18.60
C GLN A 30 -30.45 30.74 18.20
N GLY A 31 -29.95 29.61 17.68
CA GLY A 31 -28.54 29.44 17.27
C GLY A 31 -27.56 29.13 18.42
N GLY A 32 -28.06 28.84 19.61
CA GLY A 32 -27.25 28.39 20.75
C GLY A 32 -26.84 26.92 20.61
N VAL A 33 -25.55 26.62 20.80
CA VAL A 33 -25.00 25.26 20.72
C VAL A 33 -25.38 24.47 21.97
N ILE A 34 -26.13 23.37 21.79
CA ILE A 34 -26.53 22.47 22.89
C ILE A 34 -25.65 21.23 22.99
N PHE A 35 -25.00 20.85 21.88
CA PHE A 35 -24.08 19.73 21.83
C PHE A 35 -23.05 19.96 20.74
N GLU A 36 -21.81 19.56 21.01
CA GLU A 36 -20.72 19.53 20.06
C GLU A 36 -19.88 18.27 20.28
N ALA A 37 -19.66 17.51 19.21
CA ALA A 37 -18.91 16.26 19.28
C ALA A 37 -17.43 16.52 19.54
N LYS A 38 -16.85 15.74 20.46
CA LYS A 38 -15.41 15.75 20.76
C LYS A 38 -14.80 14.38 20.44
N PRO A 39 -14.63 14.05 19.15
CA PRO A 39 -14.12 12.75 18.75
C PRO A 39 -12.63 12.60 19.09
N LYS A 40 -12.20 11.35 19.26
CA LYS A 40 -10.77 11.02 19.35
C LYS A 40 -10.16 11.12 17.95
N VAL A 41 -9.16 11.97 17.80
CA VAL A 41 -8.46 12.19 16.52
C VAL A 41 -7.19 11.37 16.50
N ALA A 42 -6.92 10.68 15.40
CA ALA A 42 -5.64 10.03 15.18
C ALA A 42 -4.57 11.11 14.96
N CYS A 43 -3.54 11.13 15.80
CA CYS A 43 -2.49 12.14 15.73
C CYS A 43 -1.14 11.44 15.85
N PRO A 44 -0.43 11.22 14.72
CA PRO A 44 0.85 10.50 14.73
C PRO A 44 2.00 11.32 15.35
N GLU A 45 1.89 12.65 15.37
CA GLU A 45 2.87 13.55 16.00
C GLU A 45 2.53 13.86 17.46
N CYS A 46 1.33 13.48 17.91
CA CYS A 46 1.01 13.54 19.33
C CYS A 46 1.72 12.38 20.01
N ASP A 47 2.28 12.62 21.19
CA ASP A 47 2.89 11.57 22.03
C ASP A 47 1.79 10.64 22.56
N ILE A 48 1.32 9.74 21.70
CA ILE A 48 0.29 8.75 21.99
C ILE A 48 0.98 7.39 21.99
N PRO A 49 0.98 6.67 23.12
CA PRO A 49 1.60 5.36 23.18
C PRO A 49 0.89 4.43 22.19
N VAL A 50 1.62 4.01 21.16
CA VAL A 50 1.18 2.96 20.24
C VAL A 50 0.93 1.68 21.06
N ILE A 51 -0.23 1.04 20.88
CA ILE A 51 -0.61 -0.18 21.62
C ILE A 51 0.36 -1.33 21.31
N TYR A 52 0.95 -1.29 20.13
CA TYR A 52 2.15 -2.05 19.81
C TYR A 52 3.32 -1.09 20.04
N GLY A 53 3.91 -1.09 21.23
CA GLY A 53 5.19 -0.42 21.47
C GLY A 53 6.27 -0.94 20.52
N ASP A 54 7.51 -0.45 20.64
CA ASP A 54 8.61 -0.90 19.80
C ASP A 54 8.70 -2.43 19.81
N THR A 55 8.34 -3.04 18.68
CA THR A 55 8.46 -4.47 18.49
C THR A 55 9.77 -4.73 17.75
N GLN A 56 10.38 -5.89 17.97
CA GLN A 56 11.56 -6.28 17.19
C GLN A 56 11.29 -6.20 15.68
N LYS A 57 10.03 -6.37 15.26
CA LYS A 57 9.57 -6.25 13.87
C LYS A 57 9.48 -4.81 13.36
N SER A 58 9.23 -3.81 14.21
CA SER A 58 9.32 -2.39 13.81
C SER A 58 10.78 -1.96 13.68
N ASN A 59 11.69 -2.48 14.52
CA ASN A 59 13.12 -2.21 14.42
C ASN A 59 13.75 -2.69 13.10
N VAL A 60 13.37 -3.87 12.58
CA VAL A 60 13.89 -4.36 11.28
C VAL A 60 13.28 -3.63 10.07
N LEU A 61 12.21 -2.86 10.25
CA LEU A 61 11.62 -2.03 9.19
C LEU A 61 12.16 -0.59 9.22
N GLU A 62 12.69 -0.14 10.36
CA GLU A 62 13.58 1.00 10.38
C GLU A 62 14.85 0.58 9.64
N ASN A 63 15.13 1.25 8.53
CA ASN A 63 16.22 0.96 7.59
C ASN A 63 17.62 1.20 8.19
N ASN A 64 17.84 0.90 9.47
CA ASN A 64 19.13 1.00 10.15
C ASN A 64 19.96 -0.29 10.02
N ASP A 65 19.33 -1.41 9.64
CA ASP A 65 19.99 -2.73 9.47
C ASP A 65 20.14 -3.17 8.00
N VAL A 66 20.01 -2.26 7.01
CA VAL A 66 20.44 -2.55 5.64
C VAL A 66 21.96 -2.41 5.51
N GLU A 67 22.70 -3.26 6.22
CA GLU A 67 24.11 -3.48 5.89
C GLU A 67 24.20 -4.31 4.59
N ASP A 68 24.73 -3.66 3.55
CA ASP A 68 25.21 -4.23 2.29
C ASP A 68 24.14 -4.85 1.35
N VAL A 69 23.36 -3.98 0.69
CA VAL A 69 22.77 -4.36 -0.60
C VAL A 69 23.93 -4.58 -1.57
N ALA A 70 24.27 -5.84 -1.84
CA ALA A 70 25.30 -6.21 -2.80
C ALA A 70 25.11 -5.42 -4.10
N ILE A 71 25.96 -4.42 -4.32
CA ILE A 71 25.98 -3.67 -5.56
C ILE A 71 26.43 -4.67 -6.61
N SER A 72 25.53 -5.05 -7.51
CA SER A 72 25.88 -5.85 -8.68
C SER A 72 26.88 -5.02 -9.48
N ARG A 73 28.18 -5.27 -9.29
CA ARG A 73 29.18 -4.79 -10.24
C ARG A 73 28.86 -5.52 -11.54
N GLU A 74 28.32 -4.79 -12.50
CA GLU A 74 28.27 -5.25 -13.88
C GLU A 74 29.70 -5.48 -14.35
N GLN A 75 30.24 -6.69 -14.13
CA GLN A 75 31.19 -7.22 -15.07
C GLN A 75 30.40 -7.44 -16.34
N GLN A 76 30.49 -6.46 -17.23
CA GLN A 76 29.98 -6.52 -18.58
C GLN A 76 30.49 -7.83 -19.19
N ASN A 77 29.61 -8.83 -19.26
CA ASN A 77 29.98 -10.16 -19.73
C ASN A 77 30.11 -10.06 -21.25
N VAL A 78 31.29 -9.68 -21.75
CA VAL A 78 31.58 -9.34 -23.16
C VAL A 78 31.52 -10.57 -24.10
N SER A 79 30.84 -11.66 -23.74
CA SER A 79 30.86 -12.88 -24.53
C SER A 79 29.58 -13.70 -24.50
N VAL A 80 28.41 -13.05 -24.53
CA VAL A 80 27.17 -13.76 -24.89
C VAL A 80 26.82 -13.38 -26.34
N PRO A 81 27.19 -14.19 -27.35
CA PRO A 81 26.68 -14.00 -28.70
C PRO A 81 25.16 -14.13 -28.66
N MET A 82 24.48 -13.08 -29.10
CA MET A 82 23.03 -13.09 -29.22
C MET A 82 22.65 -14.11 -30.31
N PRO A 83 21.84 -15.15 -29.99
CA PRO A 83 21.32 -16.04 -31.02
C PRO A 83 20.42 -15.23 -31.95
N GLN A 84 20.67 -15.30 -33.25
CA GLN A 84 19.81 -14.64 -34.24
C GLN A 84 18.44 -15.33 -34.25
N LEU A 85 17.38 -14.52 -34.23
CA LEU A 85 16.02 -15.01 -34.40
C LEU A 85 15.94 -15.72 -35.76
N GLU A 86 15.85 -17.05 -35.73
CA GLU A 86 15.53 -17.83 -36.91
C GLU A 86 14.10 -17.45 -37.31
N GLN A 87 13.99 -16.69 -38.39
CA GLN A 87 12.71 -16.22 -38.90
C GLN A 87 11.83 -17.44 -39.16
N ALA A 88 10.74 -17.57 -38.39
CA ALA A 88 9.78 -18.64 -38.59
C ALA A 88 9.38 -18.67 -40.07
N ASN A 89 9.71 -19.77 -40.75
CA ASN A 89 9.42 -19.96 -42.16
C ASN A 89 7.93 -19.71 -42.41
N GLN A 90 7.61 -18.57 -43.03
CA GLN A 90 6.23 -18.13 -43.30
C GLN A 90 5.45 -19.15 -44.15
N ALA A 91 6.17 -20.00 -44.88
CA ALA A 91 5.60 -21.12 -45.64
C ALA A 91 4.89 -22.18 -44.76
N LEU A 92 5.27 -22.33 -43.49
CA LEU A 92 4.58 -23.24 -42.55
C LEU A 92 3.33 -22.60 -41.95
N VAL A 93 3.33 -21.28 -41.76
CA VAL A 93 2.19 -20.51 -41.20
C VAL A 93 1.04 -20.42 -42.20
N ALA A 94 1.34 -20.33 -43.50
CA ALA A 94 0.31 -20.32 -44.55
C ALA A 94 -0.38 -21.69 -44.73
N LYS A 95 0.23 -22.80 -44.31
CA LYS A 95 -0.37 -24.14 -44.42
C LYS A 95 -1.31 -24.49 -43.27
N THR A 96 -1.20 -23.84 -42.12
CA THR A 96 -2.06 -24.10 -40.94
C THR A 96 -3.30 -23.22 -40.86
N GLY A 97 -3.45 -22.22 -41.74
CA GLY A 97 -4.63 -21.34 -41.80
C GLY A 97 -5.82 -21.89 -42.61
N ALA A 98 -5.72 -23.10 -43.17
CA ALA A 98 -6.77 -23.70 -43.98
C ALA A 98 -7.12 -25.09 -43.46
N GLN A 99 -7.85 -25.15 -42.35
CA GLN A 99 -8.69 -26.29 -42.00
C GLN A 99 -9.76 -25.80 -41.01
N GLU A 100 -10.84 -25.24 -41.59
CA GLU A 100 -12.18 -25.24 -40.99
C GLU A 100 -12.62 -26.69 -40.78
N TYR A 101 -13.08 -27.00 -39.56
CA TYR A 101 -14.35 -27.69 -39.26
C TYR A 101 -14.62 -27.63 -37.76
#